data_AF-A0A962FHQ0-F1
#
_entry.id   AF-A0A962FHQ0-F1
#
_cell.length_a   1.000
_cell.length_b   1.000
_cell.length_c   1.000
_cell.angle_alpha   90.00
_cell.angle_beta   90.00
_cell.angle_gamma   90.00
#
_symmetry.space_group_name_H-M   'P 1'
#
loop_
_entity.id
_entity.type
_entity.pdbx_description
1 polymer ?
#
loop_
_entity_poly.entity_id
_entity_poly.type
_entity_poly.pdbx_seq_one_letter_code
_entity_poly.pdbx_strand_id
1 'polypeptide(L)'
;MKFSPLQKATLAAVGVGALGALLTFDTALAQAAADAAKDAAAPAAAAAPKPNQGDTAWMLTSSLLVLMMSIPGLALFYGGLVRTKNMLSVLTQVMAIVAMVGLVWCFYGYSISLGDSGGYYLGGFGKAFLKGIDANSVSATFSNGVVIPEYAYMVFQMTFAMITPALIVGAFAERMKFSAVMLFSFLWVTFIYFPVAHWVWATPAPDDLAAAAKALAAAGADAAKKAAAEGKLAELSAAAGWINQG
;
A
#
# COMPACT_ATOMS: atom_id res chain seq x y z
N MET A 1 -1.55 -40.76 76.94
CA MET A 1 -1.36 -41.72 75.82
C MET A 1 0.07 -41.57 75.29
N LYS A 2 0.92 -42.59 75.47
CA LYS A 2 2.31 -42.60 74.97
C LYS A 2 2.28 -43.05 73.49
N PHE A 3 2.58 -42.14 72.57
CA PHE A 3 2.65 -42.46 71.14
C PHE A 3 3.90 -43.29 70.81
N SER A 4 3.70 -44.38 70.07
CA SER A 4 4.75 -45.29 69.57
C SER A 4 5.72 -44.57 68.61
N PRO A 5 7.01 -44.97 68.55
CA PRO A 5 7.98 -44.40 67.62
C PRO A 5 7.55 -44.47 66.15
N LEU A 6 6.73 -45.45 65.77
CA LEU A 6 6.14 -45.57 64.43
C LEU A 6 5.12 -44.46 64.13
N GLN A 7 4.32 -44.03 65.12
CA GLN A 7 3.31 -42.98 64.95
C GLN A 7 3.93 -41.59 64.79
N LYS A 8 5.10 -41.34 65.37
CA LYS A 8 5.84 -40.07 65.22
C LYS A 8 6.50 -39.96 63.85
N ALA A 9 6.97 -41.07 63.28
CA ALA A 9 7.52 -41.12 61.92
C ALA A 9 6.45 -40.88 60.86
N THR A 10 5.24 -41.43 61.04
CA THR A 10 4.11 -41.19 60.13
C THR A 10 3.63 -39.74 60.19
N LEU A 11 3.59 -39.12 61.38
CA LEU A 11 3.19 -37.71 61.52
C LEU A 11 4.22 -36.73 60.91
N ALA A 12 5.52 -37.03 61.02
CA ALA A 12 6.58 -36.24 60.41
C ALA A 12 6.58 -36.36 58.87
N ALA A 13 6.32 -37.55 58.33
CA ALA A 13 6.19 -37.76 56.88
C ALA A 13 4.95 -37.05 56.28
N VAL A 14 3.84 -37.02 57.02
CA VAL A 14 2.62 -36.28 56.63
C VAL A 14 2.82 -34.77 56.75
N GLY A 15 3.54 -34.29 57.76
CA GLY A 15 3.85 -32.87 57.95
C GLY A 15 4.79 -32.29 56.88
N VAL A 16 5.78 -33.06 56.44
CA VAL A 16 6.69 -32.66 55.35
C VAL A 16 5.98 -32.70 54.00
N GLY A 17 5.09 -33.68 53.77
CA GLY A 17 4.26 -33.74 52.56
C GLY A 17 3.26 -32.58 52.44
N ALA A 18 2.65 -32.17 53.56
CA ALA A 18 1.72 -31.04 53.59
C ALA A 18 2.41 -29.68 53.37
N LEU A 19 3.65 -29.52 53.88
CA LEU A 19 4.43 -28.30 53.67
C LEU A 19 4.96 -28.20 52.21
N GLY A 20 5.35 -29.33 51.61
CA GLY A 20 5.75 -29.40 50.19
C GLY A 20 4.57 -29.16 49.23
N ALA A 21 3.38 -29.63 49.57
CA ALA A 21 2.16 -29.40 48.79
C ALA A 21 1.71 -27.92 48.85
N LEU A 22 1.89 -27.23 49.98
CA LEU A 22 1.55 -25.81 50.11
C LEU A 22 2.53 -24.91 49.32
N LEU A 23 3.83 -25.20 49.40
CA LEU A 23 4.87 -24.46 48.67
C LEU A 23 4.79 -24.65 47.14
N THR A 24 4.28 -25.80 46.67
CA THR A 24 4.06 -26.07 45.25
C THR A 24 2.73 -25.52 44.72
N PHE A 25 1.75 -25.30 45.59
CA PHE A 25 0.51 -24.60 45.25
C PHE A 25 0.73 -23.11 45.01
N ASP A 26 1.56 -22.46 45.84
CA ASP A 26 1.93 -21.04 45.68
C ASP A 26 2.73 -20.79 44.39
N THR A 27 3.64 -21.71 44.02
CA THR A 27 4.36 -21.60 42.75
C THR A 27 3.48 -21.91 41.54
N ALA A 28 2.51 -22.82 41.66
CA ALA A 28 1.55 -23.09 40.60
C ALA A 28 0.60 -21.91 40.36
N LEU A 29 0.15 -21.23 41.42
CA LEU A 29 -0.69 -20.03 41.31
C LEU A 29 0.11 -18.82 40.79
N ALA A 30 1.38 -18.69 41.19
CA ALA A 30 2.30 -17.68 40.66
C ALA A 30 2.63 -17.92 39.18
N GLN A 31 2.79 -19.18 38.77
CA GLN A 31 3.01 -19.57 37.37
C GLN A 31 1.74 -19.35 36.54
N ALA A 32 0.56 -19.71 37.05
CA ALA A 32 -0.72 -19.45 36.38
C ALA A 32 -1.02 -17.94 36.25
N ALA A 33 -0.63 -17.13 37.25
CA ALA A 33 -0.70 -15.67 37.15
C ALA A 33 0.33 -15.09 36.16
N ALA A 34 1.52 -15.70 36.05
CA ALA A 34 2.53 -15.32 35.06
C ALA A 34 2.12 -15.72 33.63
N ASP A 35 1.49 -16.87 33.44
CA ASP A 35 0.95 -17.31 32.15
C ASP A 35 -0.29 -16.50 31.75
N ALA A 36 -1.18 -16.17 32.69
CA ALA A 36 -2.29 -15.24 32.45
C ALA A 36 -1.82 -13.81 32.15
N ALA A 37 -0.70 -13.37 32.73
CA ALA A 37 -0.06 -12.10 32.38
C ALA A 37 0.65 -12.14 31.01
N LYS A 38 1.08 -13.33 30.58
CA LYS A 38 1.66 -13.56 29.24
C LYS A 38 0.59 -13.54 28.14
N ASP A 39 -0.60 -14.04 28.45
CA ASP A 39 -1.78 -14.00 27.58
C ASP A 39 -2.51 -12.64 27.61
N ALA A 40 -2.26 -11.81 28.63
CA ALA A 40 -2.71 -10.41 28.72
C ALA A 40 -1.73 -9.41 28.09
N ALA A 41 -0.68 -9.88 27.43
CA ALA A 41 0.09 -9.06 26.51
C ALA A 41 -0.82 -8.73 25.32
N ALA A 42 -1.49 -7.57 25.42
CA ALA A 42 -2.14 -6.92 24.28
C ALA A 42 -1.22 -7.08 23.07
N PRO A 43 -1.73 -7.58 21.92
CA PRO A 43 -0.88 -7.82 20.76
C PRO A 43 -0.12 -6.52 20.53
N ALA A 44 1.21 -6.58 20.66
CA ALA A 44 2.07 -5.44 20.40
C ALA A 44 1.59 -4.89 19.05
N ALA A 45 1.07 -3.65 19.07
CA ALA A 45 0.63 -2.99 17.86
C ALA A 45 1.80 -3.15 16.89
N ALA A 46 1.59 -3.95 15.82
CA ALA A 46 2.64 -4.28 14.88
C ALA A 46 3.27 -2.95 14.49
N ALA A 47 4.58 -2.81 14.71
CA ALA A 47 5.27 -1.55 14.50
C ALA A 47 4.89 -1.06 13.10
N ALA A 48 4.39 0.17 13.01
CA ALA A 48 3.93 0.75 11.75
C ALA A 48 4.99 0.45 10.68
N PRO A 49 4.62 -0.17 9.55
CA PRO A 49 5.57 -0.55 8.52
C PRO A 49 6.47 0.64 8.20
N LYS A 50 7.79 0.42 8.19
CA LYS A 50 8.75 1.47 7.86
C LYS A 50 9.29 1.21 6.46
N PRO A 51 9.45 2.25 5.63
CA PRO A 51 10.07 2.10 4.33
C PRO A 51 11.46 1.46 4.43
N ASN A 52 11.68 0.40 3.66
CA ASN A 52 13.00 -0.18 3.50
C ASN A 52 13.78 0.62 2.44
N GLN A 53 15.05 0.90 2.73
CA GLN A 53 15.94 1.57 1.78
C GLN A 53 16.16 0.75 0.51
N GLY A 54 16.20 -0.58 0.60
CA GLY A 54 16.31 -1.49 -0.56
C GLY A 54 15.12 -1.39 -1.50
N ASP A 55 13.89 -1.43 -0.95
CA ASP A 55 12.66 -1.30 -1.73
C ASP A 55 12.55 0.08 -2.38
N THR A 56 12.95 1.13 -1.65
CA THR A 56 12.99 2.50 -2.18
C THR A 56 13.98 2.62 -3.34
N ALA A 57 15.19 2.08 -3.18
CA ALA A 57 16.21 2.09 -4.23
C ALA A 57 15.76 1.30 -5.47
N TRP A 58 15.13 0.15 -5.26
CA TRP A 58 14.58 -0.66 -6.35
C TRP A 58 13.44 0.06 -7.08
N MET A 59 12.54 0.74 -6.36
CA MET A 59 11.46 1.50 -6.99
C MET A 59 11.97 2.68 -7.81
N LEU A 60 12.95 3.42 -7.32
CA LEU A 60 13.55 4.52 -8.10
C LEU A 60 14.32 3.99 -9.31
N THR A 61 15.01 2.86 -9.17
CA THR A 61 15.68 2.18 -10.30
C THR A 61 14.66 1.69 -11.33
N SER A 62 13.57 1.08 -10.88
CA SER A 62 12.47 0.63 -11.76
C SER A 62 11.82 1.81 -12.48
N SER A 63 11.62 2.94 -11.78
CA SER A 63 11.12 4.18 -12.39
C SER A 63 12.04 4.68 -13.50
N LEU A 64 13.37 4.65 -13.27
CA LEU A 64 14.35 4.99 -14.31
C LEU A 64 14.24 4.06 -15.52
N LEU A 65 14.11 2.74 -15.31
CA LEU A 65 13.96 1.77 -16.39
C LEU A 65 12.70 2.03 -17.23
N VAL A 66 11.57 2.32 -16.59
CA VAL A 66 10.31 2.65 -17.31
C VAL A 66 10.43 4.00 -18.04
N LEU A 67 11.08 4.99 -17.43
CA LEU A 67 11.36 6.25 -18.11
C LEU A 67 12.25 6.03 -19.34
N MET A 68 13.25 5.14 -19.25
CA MET A 68 14.13 4.76 -20.36
C MET A 68 13.38 4.10 -21.52
N MET A 69 12.28 3.41 -21.24
CA MET A 69 11.39 2.90 -22.28
C MET A 69 10.76 4.04 -23.08
N SER A 70 10.46 5.18 -22.47
CA SER A 70 9.95 6.36 -23.20
C SER A 70 11.08 7.14 -23.87
N ILE A 71 12.12 7.47 -23.10
CA ILE A 71 13.27 8.29 -23.51
C ILE A 71 14.58 7.53 -23.19
N PRO A 72 15.33 7.03 -24.17
CA PRO A 72 15.16 7.18 -25.62
C PRO A 72 14.35 6.06 -26.29
N GLY A 73 13.89 5.02 -25.58
CA GLY A 73 13.36 3.78 -26.16
C GLY A 73 12.29 3.99 -27.25
N LEU A 74 11.12 4.54 -26.89
CA LEU A 74 10.01 4.77 -27.80
C LEU A 74 10.32 5.84 -28.85
N ALA A 75 11.08 6.87 -28.46
CA ALA A 75 11.49 7.93 -29.38
C ALA A 75 12.30 7.37 -30.55
N LEU A 76 13.27 6.48 -30.27
CA LEU A 76 14.05 5.80 -31.30
C LEU A 76 13.25 4.72 -32.02
N PHE A 77 12.39 3.98 -31.31
CA PHE A 77 11.55 2.94 -31.90
C PHE A 77 10.63 3.51 -32.98
N TYR A 78 9.83 4.53 -32.66
CA TYR A 78 8.97 5.17 -33.66
C TYR A 78 9.75 6.03 -34.64
N GLY A 79 10.83 6.67 -34.20
CA GLY A 79 11.75 7.43 -35.06
C GLY A 79 12.38 6.59 -36.17
N GLY A 80 12.66 5.31 -35.90
CA GLY A 80 13.20 4.36 -36.89
C GLY A 80 12.17 3.76 -37.84
N LEU A 81 10.88 3.81 -37.49
CA LEU A 81 9.79 3.33 -38.35
C LEU A 81 9.29 4.40 -39.33
N VAL A 82 9.63 5.67 -39.07
CA VAL A 82 9.28 6.81 -39.94
C VAL A 82 10.39 7.13 -40.93
N ARG A 83 10.05 7.92 -41.96
CA ARG A 83 11.07 8.39 -42.91
C ARG A 83 12.07 9.29 -42.19
N THR A 84 13.34 9.18 -42.56
CA THR A 84 14.44 9.95 -41.95
C THR A 84 14.17 11.45 -41.86
N LYS A 85 13.53 12.04 -42.89
CA LYS A 85 13.15 13.46 -42.90
C LYS A 85 12.15 13.86 -41.79
N ASN A 86 11.41 12.90 -41.24
CA ASN A 86 10.38 13.10 -40.23
C ASN A 86 10.80 12.57 -38.85
N MET A 87 11.91 11.83 -38.76
CA MET A 87 12.45 11.28 -37.51
C MET A 87 12.56 12.35 -36.43
N LEU A 88 13.14 13.51 -36.76
CA LEU A 88 13.28 14.61 -35.80
C LEU A 88 11.93 15.05 -35.22
N SER A 89 10.88 15.11 -36.04
CA SER A 89 9.54 15.51 -35.58
C SER A 89 8.96 14.50 -34.58
N VAL A 90 9.13 13.20 -34.84
CA VAL A 90 8.64 12.13 -33.94
C VAL A 90 9.39 12.17 -32.60
N LEU A 91 10.72 12.32 -32.64
CA LEU A 91 11.52 12.45 -31.43
C LEU A 91 11.06 13.65 -30.58
N THR A 92 10.85 14.81 -31.21
CA THR A 92 10.36 16.01 -30.50
C THR A 92 8.97 15.80 -29.91
N GLN A 93 8.06 15.14 -30.63
CA GLN A 93 6.70 14.84 -30.15
C GLN A 93 6.73 13.94 -28.91
N VAL A 94 7.47 12.84 -28.95
CA VAL A 94 7.58 11.90 -27.81
C VAL A 94 8.17 12.60 -26.59
N MET A 95 9.27 13.34 -26.76
CA MET A 95 9.89 14.11 -25.67
C MET A 95 8.94 15.15 -25.07
N ALA A 96 8.20 15.88 -25.91
CA ALA A 96 7.27 16.90 -25.46
C ALA A 96 6.07 16.31 -24.70
N ILE A 97 5.56 15.16 -25.14
CA ILE A 97 4.46 14.46 -24.45
C ILE A 97 4.91 13.99 -23.08
N VAL A 98 6.07 13.34 -22.98
CA VAL A 98 6.62 12.87 -21.70
C VAL A 98 6.78 14.04 -20.73
N ALA A 99 7.34 15.17 -21.18
CA ALA A 99 7.50 16.37 -20.36
C ALA A 99 6.15 16.96 -19.93
N MET A 100 5.21 17.14 -20.86
CA MET A 100 3.88 17.68 -20.57
C MET A 100 3.13 16.80 -19.57
N VAL A 101 3.08 15.48 -19.81
CA VAL A 101 2.34 14.55 -18.95
C VAL A 101 2.97 14.49 -17.56
N GLY A 102 4.30 14.57 -17.45
CA GLY A 102 4.96 14.70 -16.14
C GLY A 102 4.50 15.91 -15.35
N LEU A 103 4.38 17.08 -15.99
CA LEU A 103 3.88 18.29 -15.33
C LEU A 103 2.41 18.14 -14.91
N VAL A 104 1.56 17.61 -15.80
CA VAL A 104 0.14 17.38 -15.51
C VAL A 104 -0.04 16.40 -14.35
N TRP A 105 0.79 15.36 -14.29
CA TRP A 105 0.80 14.39 -13.20
C TRP A 105 1.11 15.03 -11.85
N CYS A 106 2.15 15.87 -11.79
CA CYS A 106 2.51 16.62 -10.58
C CYS A 106 1.43 17.61 -10.14
N PHE A 107 0.73 18.26 -11.07
CA PHE A 107 -0.28 19.26 -10.73
C PHE A 107 -1.57 18.66 -10.20
N TYR A 108 -2.10 17.62 -10.86
CA TYR A 108 -3.36 17.02 -10.42
C TYR A 108 -3.52 15.55 -10.78
N GLY A 109 -2.76 15.02 -11.75
CA GLY A 109 -2.94 13.65 -12.22
C GLY A 109 -2.73 12.60 -11.12
N TYR A 110 -1.73 12.81 -10.25
CA TYR A 110 -1.52 11.94 -9.09
C TYR A 110 -2.73 11.91 -8.16
N SER A 111 -3.27 13.08 -7.81
CA SER A 111 -4.43 13.18 -6.92
C SER A 111 -5.68 12.53 -7.50
N ILE A 112 -5.98 12.79 -8.77
CA ILE A 112 -7.19 12.23 -9.41
C ILE A 112 -7.09 10.72 -9.57
N SER A 113 -5.87 10.18 -9.70
CA SER A 113 -5.66 8.74 -9.88
C SER A 113 -5.61 8.01 -8.54
N LEU A 114 -4.84 8.52 -7.58
CA LEU A 114 -4.38 7.80 -6.38
C LEU A 114 -4.53 8.63 -5.09
N GLY A 115 -5.37 9.67 -5.10
CA GLY A 115 -5.65 10.50 -3.94
C GLY A 115 -6.59 9.84 -2.94
N ASP A 116 -6.51 10.30 -1.68
CA ASP A 116 -7.20 9.68 -0.53
C ASP A 116 -8.66 10.16 -0.36
N SER A 117 -9.16 11.01 -1.26
CA SER A 117 -10.43 11.75 -1.09
C SER A 117 -11.39 11.52 -2.25
N GLY A 118 -11.21 10.39 -2.94
CA GLY A 118 -12.00 9.97 -4.07
C GLY A 118 -13.16 9.06 -3.72
N GLY A 119 -14.08 8.91 -4.66
CA GLY A 119 -15.06 7.83 -4.66
C GLY A 119 -14.79 6.89 -5.83
N TYR A 120 -15.67 5.90 -6.02
CA TYR A 120 -15.59 4.81 -7.02
C TYR A 120 -14.95 5.13 -8.39
N TYR A 121 -15.19 6.33 -8.93
CA TYR A 121 -14.78 6.70 -10.28
C TYR A 121 -13.50 7.54 -10.35
N LEU A 122 -13.12 8.28 -9.31
CA LEU A 122 -11.97 9.20 -9.29
C LEU A 122 -11.43 9.41 -7.86
N GLY A 123 -10.10 9.53 -7.70
CA GLY A 123 -9.35 9.71 -6.46
C GLY A 123 -9.45 11.08 -5.77
N GLY A 124 -10.18 12.03 -6.37
CA GLY A 124 -10.41 13.36 -5.83
C GLY A 124 -9.23 14.33 -5.97
N PHE A 125 -9.36 15.53 -5.38
CA PHE A 125 -8.37 16.62 -5.49
C PHE A 125 -7.60 16.89 -4.19
N GLY A 126 -7.71 16.05 -3.16
CA GLY A 126 -7.10 16.28 -1.85
C GLY A 126 -5.56 16.37 -1.87
N LYS A 127 -4.91 15.71 -2.84
CA LYS A 127 -3.45 15.73 -3.05
C LYS A 127 -3.03 16.54 -4.28
N ALA A 128 -3.91 17.42 -4.79
CA ALA A 128 -3.57 18.29 -5.91
C ALA A 128 -2.34 19.15 -5.55
N PHE A 129 -1.46 19.37 -6.52
CA PHE A 129 -0.16 20.03 -6.35
C PHE A 129 0.73 19.39 -5.27
N LEU A 130 0.60 18.07 -5.06
CA LEU A 130 1.34 17.32 -4.04
C LEU A 130 1.07 17.82 -2.61
N LYS A 131 -0.09 18.47 -2.40
CA LYS A 131 -0.47 18.99 -1.10
C LYS A 131 -0.62 17.85 -0.09
N GLY A 132 0.09 17.95 1.03
CA GLY A 132 0.05 16.95 2.10
C GLY A 132 1.02 15.79 1.93
N ILE A 133 1.84 15.78 0.87
CA ILE A 133 2.89 14.78 0.67
C ILE A 133 4.22 15.35 1.16
N ASP A 134 4.73 14.81 2.25
CA ASP A 134 6.05 15.14 2.81
C ASP A 134 7.05 13.98 2.63
N ALA A 135 8.30 14.19 3.02
CA ALA A 135 9.36 13.18 2.92
C ALA A 135 9.13 11.96 3.84
N ASN A 136 8.23 12.06 4.82
CA ASN A 136 7.88 10.99 5.75
C ASN A 136 6.59 10.26 5.32
N SER A 137 5.93 10.73 4.27
CA SER A 137 4.66 10.20 3.79
C SER A 137 4.91 8.86 3.12
N VAL A 138 4.09 7.88 3.46
CA VAL A 138 4.24 6.49 3.01
C VAL A 138 3.02 6.06 2.23
N SER A 139 3.25 5.33 1.15
CA SER A 139 2.22 4.63 0.39
C SER A 139 2.28 3.15 0.71
N ALA A 140 1.11 2.55 0.94
CA ALA A 140 0.99 1.10 1.02
C ALA A 140 1.30 0.47 -0.34
N THR A 141 1.86 -0.74 -0.32
CA THR A 141 2.03 -1.57 -1.51
C THR A 141 0.93 -2.64 -1.58
N PHE A 142 0.97 -3.51 -2.59
CA PHE A 142 0.06 -4.66 -2.71
C PHE A 142 0.39 -5.82 -1.74
N SER A 143 1.45 -5.68 -0.94
CA SER A 143 1.90 -6.69 0.02
C SER A 143 1.70 -6.20 1.45
N ASN A 144 1.20 -7.08 2.33
CA ASN A 144 1.04 -6.78 3.75
C ASN A 144 2.38 -6.44 4.41
N GLY A 145 2.42 -5.39 5.20
CA GLY A 145 3.57 -4.95 5.99
C GLY A 145 4.69 -4.28 5.18
N VAL A 146 4.47 -4.00 3.89
CA VAL A 146 5.47 -3.35 3.03
C VAL A 146 4.95 -2.00 2.57
N VAL A 147 5.67 -0.95 2.96
CA VAL A 147 5.38 0.44 2.57
C VAL A 147 6.59 1.07 1.90
N ILE A 148 6.33 2.05 1.03
CA ILE A 148 7.35 2.75 0.25
C ILE A 148 7.11 4.25 0.38
N PRO A 149 8.13 5.12 0.32
CA PRO A 149 7.91 6.55 0.37
C PRO A 149 6.96 7.00 -0.74
N GLU A 150 6.00 7.84 -0.40
CA GLU A 150 4.92 8.24 -1.33
C GLU A 150 5.46 8.94 -2.57
N TYR A 151 6.54 9.71 -2.44
CA TYR A 151 7.25 10.30 -3.58
C TYR A 151 7.81 9.26 -4.55
N ALA A 152 8.37 8.15 -4.05
CA ALA A 152 8.91 7.10 -4.92
C ALA A 152 7.77 6.39 -5.67
N TYR A 153 6.65 6.16 -5.01
CA TYR A 153 5.45 5.60 -5.64
C TYR A 153 4.84 6.54 -6.69
N MET A 154 4.74 7.84 -6.37
CA MET A 154 4.26 8.88 -7.29
C MET A 154 5.13 8.96 -8.56
N VAL A 155 6.46 8.95 -8.41
CA VAL A 155 7.40 8.99 -9.54
C VAL A 155 7.28 7.71 -10.38
N PHE A 156 7.19 6.54 -9.75
CA PHE A 156 6.98 5.29 -10.47
C PHE A 156 5.71 5.34 -11.33
N GLN A 157 4.58 5.72 -10.75
CA GLN A 157 3.31 5.80 -11.48
C GLN A 157 3.31 6.90 -12.55
N MET A 158 4.04 8.00 -12.32
CA MET A 158 4.23 9.06 -13.31
C MET A 158 4.81 8.51 -14.62
N THR A 159 5.76 7.57 -14.54
CA THR A 159 6.41 7.02 -15.75
C THR A 159 5.44 6.20 -16.61
N PHE A 160 4.48 5.50 -16.00
CA PHE A 160 3.39 4.85 -16.75
C PHE A 160 2.41 5.86 -17.36
N ALA A 161 2.12 6.94 -16.64
CA ALA A 161 1.30 8.02 -17.19
C ALA A 161 1.96 8.65 -18.43
N MET A 162 3.28 8.86 -18.39
CA MET A 162 4.07 9.42 -19.50
C MET A 162 4.13 8.51 -20.73
N ILE A 163 4.37 7.20 -20.55
CA ILE A 163 4.59 6.27 -21.67
C ILE A 163 3.30 6.00 -22.47
N THR A 164 2.15 5.99 -21.79
CA THR A 164 0.89 5.53 -22.38
C THR A 164 0.39 6.38 -23.56
N PRO A 165 0.27 7.72 -23.46
CA PRO A 165 -0.09 8.55 -24.61
C PRO A 165 1.02 8.64 -25.65
N ALA A 166 2.29 8.41 -25.28
CA ALA A 166 3.40 8.38 -26.22
C ALA A 166 3.34 7.16 -27.17
N LEU A 167 2.80 6.02 -26.71
CA LEU A 167 2.54 4.85 -27.55
C LEU A 167 1.50 5.13 -28.65
N ILE A 168 0.50 5.96 -28.36
CA ILE A 168 -0.57 6.30 -29.31
C ILE A 168 -0.02 7.10 -30.49
N VAL A 169 1.00 7.94 -30.26
CA VAL A 169 1.61 8.77 -31.32
C VAL A 169 2.24 7.93 -32.42
N GLY A 170 2.72 6.72 -32.09
CA GLY A 170 3.20 5.76 -33.08
C GLY A 170 2.19 5.44 -34.18
N ALA A 171 0.89 5.43 -33.85
CA ALA A 171 -0.18 5.08 -34.79
C ALA A 171 -0.46 6.17 -35.85
N PHE A 172 -0.21 7.43 -35.52
CA PHE A 172 -0.47 8.58 -36.41
C PHE A 172 0.80 9.35 -36.76
N ALA A 173 1.98 8.77 -36.51
CA ALA A 173 3.27 9.38 -36.76
C ALA A 173 3.34 9.92 -38.20
N GLU A 174 3.87 11.14 -38.34
CA GLU A 174 3.95 11.93 -39.59
C GLU A 174 2.65 12.55 -40.14
N ARG A 175 1.46 12.28 -39.58
CA ARG A 175 0.17 12.71 -40.19
C ARG A 175 -0.58 13.79 -39.42
N MET A 176 -0.10 14.19 -38.25
CA MET A 176 -0.78 15.13 -37.34
C MET A 176 0.09 16.35 -37.04
N LYS A 177 -0.55 17.51 -36.86
CA LYS A 177 0.11 18.73 -36.38
C LYS A 177 0.57 18.55 -34.94
N PHE A 178 1.74 19.08 -34.58
CA PHE A 178 2.28 19.00 -33.22
C PHE A 178 1.28 19.46 -32.15
N SER A 179 0.64 20.62 -32.35
CA SER A 179 -0.36 21.13 -31.40
C SER A 179 -1.57 20.21 -31.23
N ALA A 180 -1.97 19.49 -32.29
CA ALA A 180 -3.08 18.55 -32.22
C ALA A 180 -2.69 17.31 -31.40
N VAL A 181 -1.46 16.83 -31.56
CA VAL A 181 -0.91 15.72 -30.75
C VAL A 181 -0.84 16.11 -29.27
N MET A 182 -0.32 17.30 -28.96
CA MET A 182 -0.23 17.77 -27.56
C MET A 182 -1.60 17.90 -26.90
N LEU A 183 -2.57 18.51 -27.58
CA LEU A 183 -3.93 18.65 -27.07
C LEU A 183 -4.60 17.28 -26.89
N PHE A 184 -4.45 16.39 -27.87
CA PHE A 184 -4.98 15.04 -27.78
C PHE A 184 -4.39 14.29 -26.59
N SER A 185 -3.06 14.27 -26.42
CA SER A 185 -2.39 13.59 -25.31
C SER A 185 -2.80 14.18 -23.95
N PHE A 186 -2.98 15.50 -23.85
CA PHE A 186 -3.45 16.17 -22.64
C PHE A 186 -4.89 15.76 -22.26
N LEU A 187 -5.80 15.79 -23.23
CA LEU A 187 -7.20 15.41 -22.99
C LEU A 187 -7.30 13.91 -22.70
N TRP A 188 -6.57 13.09 -23.45
CA TRP A 188 -6.57 11.64 -23.30
C TRP A 188 -6.04 11.22 -21.93
N VAL A 189 -4.92 11.79 -21.47
CA VAL A 189 -4.40 11.46 -20.14
C VAL A 189 -5.36 11.89 -19.03
N THR A 190 -6.01 13.06 -19.19
CA THR A 190 -6.93 13.61 -18.18
C THR A 190 -8.24 12.84 -18.08
N PHE A 191 -8.87 12.52 -19.22
CA PHE A 191 -10.22 11.95 -19.25
C PHE A 191 -10.26 10.43 -19.42
N ILE A 192 -9.17 9.80 -19.85
CA ILE A 192 -9.11 8.34 -20.05
C ILE A 192 -8.10 7.70 -19.12
N TYR A 193 -6.84 8.17 -19.12
CA TYR A 193 -5.79 7.53 -18.33
C TYR A 193 -6.04 7.65 -16.82
N PHE A 194 -6.25 8.86 -16.28
CA PHE A 194 -6.43 9.02 -14.82
C PHE A 194 -7.65 8.26 -14.26
N PRO A 195 -8.83 8.27 -14.90
CA PRO A 195 -9.95 7.45 -14.43
C PRO A 195 -9.63 5.96 -14.47
N VAL A 196 -9.04 5.45 -15.55
CA VAL A 196 -8.67 4.03 -15.65
C VAL A 196 -7.59 3.64 -14.64
N ALA A 197 -6.62 4.53 -14.41
CA ALA A 197 -5.59 4.34 -13.39
C ALA A 197 -6.21 4.24 -11.98
N HIS A 198 -7.18 5.11 -11.68
CA HIS A 198 -7.92 5.04 -10.42
C HIS A 198 -8.70 3.72 -10.29
N TRP A 199 -9.42 3.36 -11.33
CA TRP A 199 -10.24 2.16 -11.37
C TRP A 199 -9.50 0.86 -11.10
N VAL A 200 -8.26 0.77 -11.60
CA VAL A 200 -7.46 -0.45 -11.52
C VAL A 200 -6.51 -0.41 -10.32
N TRP A 201 -5.86 0.72 -10.06
CA TRP A 201 -4.76 0.80 -9.09
C TRP A 201 -5.10 1.50 -7.77
N ALA A 202 -6.24 2.19 -7.67
CA ALA A 202 -6.71 2.65 -6.36
C ALA A 202 -7.32 1.46 -5.60
N THR A 203 -6.46 0.70 -4.92
CA THR A 203 -6.87 -0.38 -4.04
C THR A 203 -6.73 0.06 -2.59
N PRO A 204 -7.58 -0.42 -1.67
CA PRO A 204 -7.37 -0.20 -0.25
C PRO A 204 -6.02 -0.80 0.16
N ALA A 205 -5.35 -0.19 1.14
CA ALA A 205 -4.12 -0.76 1.66
C ALA A 205 -4.40 -2.18 2.21
N PRO A 206 -3.61 -3.18 1.82
CA PRO A 206 -3.88 -4.56 2.21
C PRO A 206 -3.70 -4.77 3.72
N ASP A 207 -2.88 -3.94 4.38
CA ASP A 207 -2.76 -3.89 5.84
C ASP A 207 -4.05 -3.38 6.51
N ASP A 208 -4.75 -2.41 5.91
CA ASP A 208 -6.03 -1.93 6.43
C ASP A 208 -7.13 -2.98 6.27
N LEU A 209 -7.11 -3.71 5.16
CA LEU A 209 -7.99 -4.87 4.94
C LEU A 209 -7.70 -6.00 5.92
N ALA A 210 -6.42 -6.33 6.15
CA ALA A 210 -6.01 -7.33 7.11
C ALA A 210 -6.37 -6.94 8.55
N ALA A 211 -6.21 -5.66 8.90
CA ALA A 211 -6.61 -5.12 10.19
C ALA A 211 -8.15 -5.16 10.37
N ALA A 212 -8.91 -4.80 9.35
CA ALA A 212 -10.38 -4.88 9.37
C ALA A 212 -10.86 -6.34 9.50
N ALA A 213 -10.26 -7.28 8.75
CA ALA A 213 -10.55 -8.70 8.84
C ALA A 213 -10.22 -9.28 10.24
N LYS A 214 -9.09 -8.87 10.82
CA LYS A 214 -8.72 -9.28 12.18
C LYS A 214 -9.66 -8.68 13.23
N ALA A 215 -10.09 -7.44 13.07
CA ALA A 215 -11.08 -6.80 13.94
C ALA A 215 -12.45 -7.50 13.86
N LEU A 216 -12.87 -7.91 12.66
CA LEU A 216 -14.09 -8.70 12.46
C LEU A 216 -14.00 -10.08 13.12
N ALA A 217 -12.87 -10.78 12.96
CA ALA A 217 -12.63 -12.07 13.61
C ALA A 217 -12.60 -11.95 15.15
N ALA A 218 -12.04 -10.86 15.68
CA ALA A 218 -12.00 -10.58 17.12
C ALA A 218 -13.34 -10.10 17.70
N ALA A 219 -14.28 -9.63 16.87
CA ALA A 219 -15.59 -9.16 17.32
C ALA A 219 -16.48 -10.30 17.85
N GLY A 220 -16.30 -11.54 17.38
CA GLY A 220 -17.08 -12.69 17.85
C GLY A 220 -18.60 -12.45 17.71
N ALA A 221 -19.34 -12.59 18.81
CA ALA A 221 -20.78 -12.33 18.87
C ALA A 221 -21.16 -10.87 19.22
N ASP A 222 -20.17 -9.99 19.47
CA ASP A 222 -20.42 -8.59 19.81
C ASP A 222 -20.88 -7.80 18.57
N ALA A 223 -22.19 -7.52 18.52
CA ALA A 223 -22.83 -6.87 17.38
C ALA A 223 -22.31 -5.45 17.13
N ALA A 224 -21.88 -4.71 18.16
CA ALA A 224 -21.39 -3.34 18.01
C ALA A 224 -19.99 -3.32 17.40
N LYS A 225 -19.10 -4.22 17.84
CA LYS A 225 -17.76 -4.37 17.25
C LYS A 225 -17.82 -4.92 15.83
N LYS A 226 -18.75 -5.82 15.56
CA LYS A 226 -18.99 -6.35 14.21
C LYS A 226 -19.46 -5.25 13.26
N ALA A 227 -20.45 -4.45 13.66
CA ALA A 227 -20.93 -3.32 12.87
C ALA A 227 -19.83 -2.27 12.60
N ALA A 228 -18.96 -2.00 13.59
CA ALA A 228 -17.84 -1.08 13.41
C ALA A 228 -16.78 -1.61 12.43
N ALA A 229 -16.47 -2.91 12.48
CA ALA A 229 -15.53 -3.53 11.54
C ALA A 229 -16.08 -3.60 10.11
N GLU A 230 -17.37 -3.94 9.97
CA GLU A 230 -18.08 -3.93 8.67
C GLU A 230 -18.19 -2.51 8.10
N GLY A 231 -18.44 -1.49 8.94
CA GLY A 231 -18.45 -0.08 8.53
C GLY A 231 -17.08 0.38 8.01
N LYS A 232 -15.99 0.02 8.69
CA LYS A 232 -14.64 0.35 8.24
C LYS A 232 -14.27 -0.38 6.94
N LEU A 233 -14.71 -1.62 6.77
CA LEU A 233 -14.53 -2.36 5.51
C LEU A 233 -15.32 -1.70 4.36
N ALA A 234 -16.52 -1.19 4.64
CA ALA A 234 -17.34 -0.47 3.67
C ALA A 234 -16.74 0.88 3.26
N GLU A 235 -16.09 1.60 4.19
CA GLU A 235 -15.35 2.83 3.86
C GLU A 235 -14.12 2.54 2.99
N LEU A 236 -13.36 1.51 3.35
CA LEU A 236 -12.20 1.07 2.57
C LEU A 236 -12.60 0.62 1.17
N SER A 237 -13.68 -0.17 1.05
CA SER A 237 -14.18 -0.55 -0.27
C SER A 237 -14.72 0.67 -1.02
N ALA A 238 -15.42 1.62 -0.40
CA ALA A 238 -15.94 2.81 -1.09
C ALA A 238 -14.85 3.72 -1.70
N ALA A 239 -13.65 3.76 -1.10
CA ALA A 239 -12.50 4.48 -1.62
C ALA A 239 -11.75 3.74 -2.74
N ALA A 240 -12.02 2.43 -2.90
CA ALA A 240 -11.40 1.62 -3.94
C ALA A 240 -12.00 1.93 -5.32
N GLY A 241 -11.14 1.87 -6.35
CA GLY A 241 -11.56 1.92 -7.74
C GLY A 241 -12.62 0.84 -8.04
N TRP A 242 -13.58 1.18 -8.89
CA TRP A 242 -14.77 0.35 -9.17
C TRP A 242 -14.54 -1.15 -9.46
N ILE A 243 -13.39 -1.55 -10.00
CA ILE A 243 -13.07 -2.96 -10.32
C ILE A 243 -12.73 -3.75 -9.04
N ASN A 244 -12.26 -3.08 -8.00
CA ASN A 244 -11.79 -3.69 -6.76
C ASN A 244 -12.91 -3.84 -5.70
N GLN A 245 -14.17 -3.75 -6.13
CA GLN A 245 -15.38 -3.80 -5.28
C GLN A 245 -15.94 -5.24 -5.11
N GLY A 246 -15.35 -6.23 -5.78
CA GLY A 246 -15.87 -7.60 -5.88
C GLY A 246 -15.33 -8.56 -4.83
#